data_AF-A0A6G1IGV3-F1
#
_entry.id   AF-A0A6G1IGV3-F1
#
_cell.length_a   1.000
_cell.length_b   1.000
_cell.length_c   1.000
_cell.angle_alpha   90.00
_cell.angle_beta   90.00
_cell.angle_gamma   90.00
#
_symmetry.space_group_name_H-M   'P 1'
#
loop_
_entity.id
_entity.type
_entity.pdbx_description
1 polymer ?
#
loop_
_entity_poly.entity_id
_entity_poly.type
_entity_poly.pdbx_seq_one_letter_code
_entity_poly.pdbx_strand_id
1 'polypeptide(L)'
;MPAGNGWAGISLQDSMEGPLLLTAWPNAATNGVVSSFRIASNEDDSPPVVNGAFSVVDIPTGTVVNDTHMTWTFLCKGCVGDAKVGFAAQDTAGSFGMGWALADRGVSDKGDPAAVLPFHNSGTLGSCPLSSRMGLPSWSWMVASSNSTNVLNRIRRVHSAVERR
;
A
#
# COMPACT_ATOMS: atom_id res chain seq x y z
N MET A 1 9.04 7.70 -4.41
CA MET A 1 10.07 7.61 -3.38
C MET A 1 11.30 8.27 -3.97
N PRO A 2 12.11 9.01 -3.19
CA PRO A 2 13.24 9.73 -3.76
C PRO A 2 14.14 8.78 -4.59
N ALA A 3 14.37 9.11 -5.86
CA ALA A 3 15.22 8.36 -6.79
C ALA A 3 14.80 6.90 -7.05
N GLY A 4 13.51 6.57 -6.96
CA GLY A 4 13.03 5.20 -7.22
C GLY A 4 13.58 4.17 -6.21
N ASN A 5 14.02 4.63 -5.04
CA ASN A 5 14.54 3.81 -3.97
C ASN A 5 13.63 3.91 -2.75
N GLY A 6 13.61 2.86 -1.92
CA GLY A 6 12.73 2.79 -0.77
C GLY A 6 11.69 1.67 -0.86
N TRP A 7 10.79 1.64 0.11
CA TRP A 7 9.59 0.80 0.10
C TRP A 7 8.46 1.50 0.86
N ALA A 8 7.23 1.12 0.55
CA ALA A 8 6.05 1.54 1.28
C ALA A 8 5.26 0.31 1.75
N GLY A 9 4.55 0.43 2.86
CA GLY A 9 3.71 -0.63 3.39
C GLY A 9 2.41 -0.10 3.98
N ILE A 10 1.40 -0.94 3.99
CA ILE A 10 0.16 -0.72 4.74
C ILE A 10 -0.06 -1.89 5.70
N SER A 11 -0.57 -1.59 6.89
CA SER A 11 -1.19 -2.59 7.75
C SER A 11 -2.69 -2.56 7.54
N LEU A 12 -3.29 -3.74 7.39
CA LEU A 12 -4.74 -3.87 7.23
C LEU A 12 -5.50 -3.72 8.56
N GLN A 13 -4.81 -3.48 9.68
CA GLN A 13 -5.41 -3.07 10.95
C GLN A 13 -4.54 -2.00 11.64
N ASP A 14 -4.90 -1.60 12.87
CA ASP A 14 -4.22 -0.56 13.67
C ASP A 14 -2.99 -1.06 14.45
N SER A 15 -2.25 -2.03 13.91
CA SER A 15 -0.99 -2.55 14.49
C SER A 15 -0.02 -2.98 13.40
N MET A 16 1.29 -2.92 13.65
CA MET A 16 2.28 -3.60 12.79
C MET A 16 2.36 -5.09 13.13
N GLU A 17 2.42 -5.44 14.41
CA GLU A 17 2.47 -6.82 14.90
C GLU A 17 1.11 -7.50 14.84
N GLY A 18 1.03 -8.65 14.18
CA GLY A 18 -0.18 -9.49 14.09
C GLY A 18 -0.94 -9.38 12.76
N PRO A 19 -1.36 -8.19 12.30
CA PRO A 19 -2.07 -8.01 11.05
C PRO A 19 -1.25 -8.39 9.82
N LEU A 20 -1.98 -8.63 8.73
CA LEU A 20 -1.46 -8.73 7.38
C LEU A 20 -0.96 -7.36 6.96
N LEU A 21 0.31 -7.33 6.59
CA LEU A 21 0.99 -6.19 6.02
C LEU A 21 1.09 -6.40 4.52
N LEU A 22 0.81 -5.36 3.73
CA LEU A 22 1.10 -5.35 2.31
C LEU A 22 2.21 -4.34 2.04
N THR A 23 3.33 -4.82 1.53
CA THR A 23 4.53 -4.01 1.25
C THR A 23 4.81 -3.97 -0.24
N ALA A 24 5.35 -2.86 -0.73
CA ALA A 24 5.63 -2.66 -2.14
C ALA A 24 6.79 -1.69 -2.39
N TRP A 25 7.53 -1.95 -3.47
CA TRP A 25 8.62 -1.09 -3.94
C TRP A 25 8.78 -1.16 -5.46
N PRO A 26 9.36 -0.12 -6.07
CA PRO A 26 9.63 -0.12 -7.50
C PRO A 26 10.77 -1.08 -7.85
N ASN A 27 10.64 -1.76 -8.99
CA ASN A 27 11.70 -2.52 -9.60
C ASN A 27 12.06 -1.90 -10.96
N ALA A 28 13.20 -1.22 -11.00
CA ALA A 28 13.69 -0.55 -12.21
C ALA A 28 13.95 -1.50 -13.38
N ALA A 29 14.28 -2.77 -13.11
CA ALA A 29 14.54 -3.75 -14.17
C ALA A 29 13.28 -4.12 -14.97
N THR A 30 12.11 -4.08 -14.34
CA THR A 30 10.82 -4.39 -14.97
C THR A 30 9.97 -3.15 -15.22
N ASN A 31 10.43 -1.97 -14.76
CA ASN A 31 9.63 -0.75 -14.67
C ASN A 31 8.28 -0.98 -13.95
N GLY A 32 8.27 -1.93 -13.01
CA GLY A 32 7.08 -2.43 -12.33
C GLY A 32 7.17 -2.26 -10.82
N VAL A 33 6.19 -2.83 -10.13
CA VAL A 33 6.14 -2.87 -8.66
C VAL A 33 6.36 -4.32 -8.22
N VAL A 34 7.21 -4.51 -7.22
CA VAL A 34 7.30 -5.78 -6.50
C VAL A 34 6.60 -5.60 -5.16
N SER A 35 5.79 -6.57 -4.78
CA SER A 35 5.03 -6.53 -3.53
C SER A 35 5.00 -7.87 -2.83
N SER A 36 4.85 -7.86 -1.51
CA SER A 36 4.61 -9.06 -0.72
C SER A 36 3.72 -8.81 0.48
N PHE A 37 2.97 -9.85 0.83
CA PHE A 37 2.25 -9.94 2.08
C PHE A 37 3.18 -10.42 3.19
N ARG A 38 3.08 -9.81 4.37
CA ARG A 38 3.95 -10.09 5.52
C ARG A 38 3.15 -10.06 6.82
N ILE A 39 3.69 -10.66 7.88
CA ILE A 39 3.18 -10.52 9.25
C ILE A 39 4.38 -10.28 10.16
N ALA A 40 4.32 -9.24 10.97
CA ALA A 40 5.33 -8.98 11.99
C ALA A 40 4.95 -9.69 13.31
N SER A 41 5.96 -10.23 13.99
CA SER A 41 5.84 -10.77 15.34
C SER A 41 6.56 -9.91 16.39
N ASN A 42 7.34 -8.94 15.93
CA ASN A 42 8.05 -7.94 16.73
C ASN A 42 8.32 -6.70 15.84
N GLU A 43 8.78 -5.61 16.46
CA GLU A 43 9.14 -4.36 15.78
C GLU A 43 10.61 -4.29 15.31
N ASP A 44 11.46 -5.21 15.75
CA ASP A 44 12.92 -5.13 15.55
C ASP A 44 13.40 -5.83 14.25
N ASP A 45 12.64 -6.81 13.78
CA ASP A 45 12.96 -7.65 12.63
C ASP A 45 12.16 -7.28 11.37
N SER A 46 12.76 -7.48 10.20
CA SER A 46 12.03 -7.37 8.93
C SER A 46 10.90 -8.42 8.88
N PRO A 47 9.63 -8.02 8.70
CA PRO A 47 8.51 -8.95 8.72
C PRO A 47 8.67 -10.06 7.66
N PRO A 48 8.56 -11.35 8.02
CA PRO A 48 8.64 -12.45 7.06
C PRO A 48 7.46 -12.43 6.08
N VAL A 49 7.71 -12.93 4.86
CA VAL A 49 6.66 -13.11 3.85
C VAL A 49 5.69 -14.21 4.29
N VAL A 50 4.40 -13.97 4.08
CA VAL A 50 3.34 -14.94 4.31
C VAL A 50 2.55 -15.20 3.03
N ASN A 51 2.07 -16.43 2.91
CA ASN A 51 1.15 -16.85 1.87
C ASN A 51 -0.15 -17.34 2.51
N GLY A 52 -1.25 -17.26 1.79
CA GLY A 52 -2.55 -17.68 2.27
C GLY A 52 -3.63 -17.60 1.20
N ALA A 53 -4.89 -17.56 1.61
CA ALA A 53 -6.02 -17.37 0.71
C ALA A 53 -6.21 -15.90 0.27
N PHE A 54 -5.11 -15.18 0.10
CA PHE A 54 -5.07 -13.79 -0.34
C PHE A 54 -4.07 -13.62 -1.49
N SER A 55 -4.32 -12.65 -2.37
CA SER A 55 -3.43 -12.35 -3.49
C SER A 55 -3.57 -10.90 -3.95
N VAL A 56 -2.48 -10.37 -4.49
CA VAL A 56 -2.47 -9.11 -5.21
C VAL A 56 -2.72 -9.39 -6.69
N VAL A 57 -3.59 -8.61 -7.31
CA VAL A 57 -3.66 -8.48 -8.76
C VAL A 57 -3.31 -7.06 -9.14
N ASP A 58 -2.20 -6.88 -9.85
CA ASP A 58 -1.78 -5.57 -10.34
C ASP A 58 -2.78 -5.00 -11.34
N ILE A 59 -3.06 -3.71 -11.21
CA ILE A 59 -3.87 -2.95 -12.14
C ILE A 59 -2.92 -1.95 -12.83
N PRO A 60 -2.52 -2.21 -14.08
CA PRO A 60 -1.58 -1.32 -14.79
C PRO A 60 -2.12 0.10 -14.95
N THR A 61 -3.43 0.24 -15.12
CA THR A 61 -4.08 1.55 -15.20
C THR A 61 -4.03 2.24 -13.83
N GLY A 62 -3.35 3.38 -13.76
CA GLY A 62 -3.15 4.13 -12.51
C GLY A 62 -1.87 3.76 -11.76
N THR A 63 -1.15 2.71 -12.20
CA THR A 63 0.19 2.42 -11.70
C THR A 63 1.22 3.25 -12.46
N VAL A 64 2.10 3.92 -11.72
CA VAL A 64 3.17 4.78 -12.24
C VAL A 64 4.42 4.55 -11.40
N VAL A 65 5.53 4.22 -12.04
CA VAL A 65 6.86 4.17 -11.43
C VAL A 65 7.74 5.15 -12.18
N ASN A 66 8.38 6.08 -11.46
CA ASN A 66 9.39 6.98 -12.00
C ASN A 66 10.34 7.45 -10.88
N ASP A 67 11.34 8.24 -11.26
CA ASP A 67 12.42 8.69 -10.37
C ASP A 67 11.96 9.58 -9.20
N THR A 68 10.74 10.12 -9.27
CA THR A 68 10.17 11.00 -8.24
C THR A 68 9.16 10.29 -7.35
N HIS A 69 8.34 9.40 -7.91
CA HIS A 69 7.23 8.77 -7.20
C HIS A 69 6.85 7.39 -7.74
N MET A 70 6.18 6.64 -6.86
CA MET A 70 5.48 5.41 -7.21
C MET A 70 4.01 5.58 -6.84
N THR A 71 3.11 5.35 -7.79
CA THR A 71 1.71 5.07 -7.52
C THR A 71 1.47 3.63 -7.94
N TRP A 72 0.83 2.85 -7.08
CA TRP A 72 0.55 1.45 -7.34
C TRP A 72 -0.93 1.21 -7.14
N THR A 73 -1.59 0.73 -8.20
CA THR A 73 -3.01 0.39 -8.17
C THR A 73 -3.13 -1.12 -8.26
N PHE A 74 -3.85 -1.72 -7.32
CA PHE A 74 -3.96 -3.17 -7.20
C PHE A 74 -5.33 -3.56 -6.64
N LEU A 75 -5.67 -4.84 -6.83
CA LEU A 75 -6.78 -5.51 -6.16
C LEU A 75 -6.23 -6.51 -5.15
N CYS A 76 -6.62 -6.36 -3.88
CA CYS A 76 -6.32 -7.30 -2.81
C CYS A 76 -7.45 -8.35 -2.73
N LYS A 77 -7.28 -9.50 -3.39
CA LYS A 77 -8.24 -10.60 -3.31
C LYS A 77 -8.08 -11.34 -2.00
N GLY A 78 -9.19 -11.69 -1.35
CA GLY A 78 -9.17 -12.50 -0.12
C GLY A 78 -8.61 -11.78 1.12
N CYS A 79 -8.41 -10.46 1.06
CA CYS A 79 -7.93 -9.65 2.18
C CYS A 79 -9.03 -9.21 3.15
N VAL A 80 -10.30 -9.57 2.85
CA VAL A 80 -11.49 -9.32 3.67
C VAL A 80 -12.08 -10.67 4.06
N GLY A 81 -12.41 -10.84 5.34
CA GLY A 81 -13.12 -12.02 5.86
C GLY A 81 -12.41 -12.73 7.01
N ASP A 82 -11.13 -12.45 7.24
CA ASP A 82 -10.38 -12.95 8.40
C ASP A 82 -10.01 -11.80 9.32
N ALA A 83 -10.79 -11.60 10.39
CA ALA A 83 -10.59 -10.52 11.35
C ALA A 83 -9.29 -10.63 12.17
N LYS A 84 -8.57 -11.76 12.11
CA LYS A 84 -7.30 -11.92 12.84
C LYS A 84 -6.10 -11.34 12.11
N VAL A 85 -6.16 -11.28 10.77
CA VAL A 85 -5.05 -10.83 9.94
C VAL A 85 -5.46 -9.76 8.94
N GLY A 86 -6.70 -9.72 8.46
CA GLY A 86 -7.16 -8.73 7.47
C GLY A 86 -8.36 -7.94 7.96
N PHE A 87 -9.12 -7.40 7.01
CA PHE A 87 -10.37 -6.72 7.33
C PHE A 87 -11.44 -7.73 7.73
N ALA A 88 -12.17 -7.45 8.80
CA ALA A 88 -13.40 -8.13 9.12
C ALA A 88 -14.51 -7.69 8.14
N ALA A 89 -15.54 -8.52 7.96
CA ALA A 89 -16.68 -8.13 7.12
C ALA A 89 -17.36 -6.85 7.65
N GLN A 90 -17.33 -6.63 8.97
CA GLN A 90 -17.90 -5.48 9.65
C GLN A 90 -17.14 -4.19 9.34
N ASP A 91 -15.84 -4.27 9.04
CA ASP A 91 -15.02 -3.13 8.63
C ASP A 91 -15.48 -2.55 7.29
N THR A 92 -16.20 -3.34 6.49
CA THR A 92 -16.76 -2.89 5.21
C THR A 92 -17.96 -1.94 5.33
N ALA A 93 -18.45 -1.70 6.55
CA ALA A 93 -19.64 -0.89 6.79
C ALA A 93 -19.38 0.31 7.73
N GLY A 94 -18.13 0.57 8.13
CA GLY A 94 -17.82 1.57 9.16
C GLY A 94 -16.42 2.17 9.06
N SER A 95 -15.86 2.52 10.22
CA SER A 95 -14.46 2.92 10.36
C SER A 95 -13.64 1.76 10.90
N PHE A 96 -12.45 1.57 10.35
CA PHE A 96 -11.53 0.49 10.72
C PHE A 96 -10.12 1.04 10.90
N GLY A 97 -9.30 0.39 11.73
CA GLY A 97 -7.91 0.78 11.93
C GLY A 97 -7.05 0.46 10.70
N MET A 98 -6.09 1.31 10.36
CA MET A 98 -5.01 1.00 9.41
C MET A 98 -3.70 1.68 9.81
N GLY A 99 -2.60 1.05 9.38
CA GLY A 99 -1.26 1.61 9.47
C GLY A 99 -0.66 1.90 8.09
N TRP A 100 0.31 2.80 8.04
CA TRP A 100 1.21 2.92 6.90
C TRP A 100 2.66 3.12 7.33
N ALA A 101 3.57 2.66 6.48
CA ALA A 101 5.01 2.77 6.64
C ALA A 101 5.65 3.22 5.32
N LEU A 102 6.69 4.05 5.41
CA LEU A 102 7.50 4.50 4.29
C LEU A 102 8.97 4.52 4.70
N ALA A 103 9.82 3.92 3.88
CA ALA A 103 11.27 4.01 4.00
C ALA A 103 11.85 4.66 2.74
N ASP A 104 12.84 5.53 2.93
CA ASP A 104 13.69 6.07 1.86
C ASP A 104 14.81 5.10 1.46
N ARG A 105 15.21 4.21 2.37
CA ARG A 105 16.20 3.15 2.14
C ARG A 105 15.59 2.00 1.35
N GLY A 106 16.29 1.60 0.28
CA GLY A 106 15.89 0.47 -0.55
C GLY A 106 15.97 -0.87 0.18
N VAL A 107 15.13 -1.80 -0.26
CA VAL A 107 15.17 -3.21 0.16
C VAL A 107 16.47 -3.89 -0.26
N SER A 108 16.81 -5.02 0.36
CA SER A 108 18.06 -5.74 0.09
C SER A 108 18.20 -6.24 -1.35
N ASP A 109 17.09 -6.65 -1.98
CA ASP A 109 17.02 -7.06 -3.39
C ASP A 109 15.69 -6.58 -3.99
N LYS A 110 15.75 -5.76 -5.05
CA LYS A 110 14.54 -5.18 -5.66
C LYS A 110 13.73 -6.20 -6.47
N GLY A 111 14.31 -7.33 -6.87
CA GLY A 111 13.65 -8.39 -7.62
C GLY A 111 13.02 -9.48 -6.74
N ASP A 112 13.33 -9.51 -5.45
CA ASP A 112 12.89 -10.57 -4.53
C ASP A 112 11.75 -10.08 -3.62
N PRO A 113 10.52 -10.60 -3.73
CA PRO A 113 9.43 -10.30 -2.81
C PRO A 113 9.76 -10.59 -1.33
N ALA A 114 10.72 -11.47 -1.06
CA ALA A 114 11.21 -11.81 0.28
C ALA A 114 12.38 -10.95 0.78
N ALA A 115 12.76 -9.91 0.03
CA ALA A 115 13.84 -9.00 0.40
C ALA A 115 13.68 -8.43 1.82
N VAL A 116 14.80 -8.22 2.50
CA VAL A 116 14.82 -7.59 3.81
C VAL A 116 14.39 -6.13 3.66
N LEU A 117 13.40 -5.74 4.45
CA LEU A 117 12.92 -4.37 4.53
C LEU A 117 13.74 -3.63 5.59
N PRO A 118 14.47 -2.56 5.23
CA PRO A 118 15.06 -1.70 6.25
C PRO A 118 13.97 -0.97 7.02
N PHE A 119 14.25 -0.59 8.26
CA PHE A 119 13.31 0.13 9.11
C PHE A 119 12.74 1.39 8.43
N HIS A 120 11.43 1.61 8.55
CA HIS A 120 10.76 2.75 7.95
C HIS A 120 11.08 4.05 8.71
N ASN A 121 11.40 5.13 8.00
CA ASN A 121 11.72 6.42 8.62
C ASN A 121 10.50 7.35 8.71
N SER A 122 9.32 6.88 8.26
CA SER A 122 8.04 7.56 8.40
C SER A 122 6.91 6.55 8.47
N GLY A 123 5.90 6.79 9.30
CA GLY A 123 4.74 5.92 9.43
C GLY A 123 3.80 6.36 10.55
N THR A 124 2.57 5.86 10.53
CA THR A 124 1.60 6.07 11.60
C THR A 124 0.52 4.99 11.60
N LEU A 125 -0.19 4.86 12.72
CA LEU A 125 -1.38 4.03 12.90
C LEU A 125 -2.59 4.96 13.10
N GLY A 126 -3.75 4.64 12.54
CA GLY A 126 -4.95 5.48 12.69
C GLY A 126 -6.25 4.88 12.18
N SER A 127 -7.38 5.50 12.51
CA SER A 127 -8.72 5.05 12.09
C SER A 127 -9.09 5.59 10.70
N CYS A 128 -9.49 4.71 9.78
CA CYS A 128 -9.94 4.96 8.42
C CYS A 128 -11.47 4.71 8.26
N PRO A 129 -12.29 5.75 8.02
CA PRO A 129 -13.70 5.59 7.66
C PRO A 129 -13.84 5.13 6.20
N LEU A 130 -14.58 4.04 5.96
CA LEU A 130 -14.81 3.50 4.62
C LEU A 130 -15.87 4.27 3.81
N SER A 131 -16.00 5.59 3.98
CA SER A 131 -17.07 6.32 3.28
C SER A 131 -16.99 6.05 1.77
N SER A 132 -18.14 5.78 1.15
CA SER A 132 -18.38 5.19 -0.19
C SER A 132 -17.79 5.94 -1.39
N ARG A 133 -16.90 6.89 -1.15
CA ARG A 133 -15.93 7.42 -2.09
C ARG A 133 -14.59 7.44 -1.36
N MET A 134 -13.58 6.77 -1.90
CA MET A 134 -12.18 7.19 -1.77
C MET A 134 -11.97 8.55 -2.50
N GLY A 135 -12.92 9.47 -2.34
CA GLY A 135 -13.00 10.81 -2.89
C GLY A 135 -12.82 11.80 -1.75
N LEU A 136 -11.66 12.45 -1.77
CA LEU A 136 -11.14 13.33 -0.73
C LEU A 136 -12.13 14.44 -0.33
N PRO A 137 -12.22 14.72 0.99
CA PRO A 137 -11.39 15.83 1.49
C PRO A 137 -10.67 15.62 2.83
N SER A 138 -10.54 14.41 3.38
CA SER A 138 -9.74 14.20 4.62
C SER A 138 -8.52 13.27 4.49
N TRP A 139 -8.07 12.89 3.28
CA TRP A 139 -7.12 11.77 3.10
C TRP A 139 -5.99 12.01 2.08
N SER A 140 -5.28 13.14 2.12
CA SER A 140 -4.13 13.40 1.24
C SER A 140 -2.87 12.52 1.49
N TRP A 141 -2.98 11.37 2.17
CA TRP A 141 -1.81 10.65 2.72
C TRP A 141 -1.52 9.30 2.05
N MET A 142 -2.47 8.73 1.30
CA MET A 142 -2.27 7.47 0.54
C MET A 142 -1.80 7.72 -0.91
N VAL A 143 -0.90 8.69 -1.08
CA VAL A 143 -0.09 8.84 -2.30
C VAL A 143 1.35 8.79 -1.84
N ALA A 144 1.99 7.63 -1.98
CA ALA A 144 3.39 7.46 -1.63
C ALA A 144 4.24 8.47 -2.41
N SER A 145 4.65 9.53 -1.70
CA SER A 145 5.56 10.60 -2.09
C SER A 145 5.24 11.28 -3.43
N SER A 146 4.63 12.46 -3.41
CA SER A 146 5.22 13.66 -4.01
C SER A 146 4.24 14.81 -3.87
N ASN A 147 4.76 15.94 -3.41
CA ASN A 147 4.03 17.18 -3.28
C ASN A 147 3.49 17.60 -4.66
N SER A 148 2.21 17.37 -4.97
CA SER A 148 1.60 17.91 -6.18
C SER A 148 0.07 17.78 -6.22
N THR A 149 -0.59 18.91 -6.01
CA THR A 149 -1.97 19.25 -6.40
C THR A 149 -2.36 18.82 -7.83
N ASN A 150 -1.38 18.51 -8.70
CA ASN A 150 -1.59 18.02 -10.06
C ASN A 150 -2.09 16.57 -10.16
N VAL A 151 -1.78 15.70 -9.19
CA VAL A 151 -2.25 14.29 -9.18
C VAL A 151 -3.78 14.24 -8.99
N LEU A 152 -4.30 15.14 -8.15
CA LEU A 152 -5.73 15.27 -7.85
C LEU A 152 -6.58 15.59 -9.09
N ASN A 153 -6.05 16.41 -10.01
CA ASN A 153 -6.75 16.77 -11.24
C ASN A 153 -6.74 15.65 -12.30
N ARG A 154 -5.78 14.72 -12.23
CA ARG A 154 -5.71 13.56 -13.15
C ARG A 154 -6.69 12.48 -12.75
N ILE A 155 -6.81 12.18 -11.46
CA ILE A 155 -7.78 11.21 -10.91
C ILE A 155 -9.21 11.62 -11.26
N ARG A 156 -9.53 12.93 -11.19
CA ARG A 156 -10.86 13.46 -11.58
C ARG A 156 -11.22 13.18 -13.05
N ARG A 157 -10.26 13.23 -13.97
CA ARG A 157 -10.52 12.97 -15.40
C ARG A 157 -10.75 11.50 -15.70
N VAL A 158 -10.04 10.61 -15.00
CA VAL A 158 -10.23 9.15 -15.15
C VAL A 158 -11.62 8.74 -14.64
N HIS A 159 -12.07 9.29 -13.51
CA HIS A 159 -13.41 9.02 -12.96
C HIS A 159 -14.54 9.45 -13.94
N SER A 160 -14.41 10.64 -14.53
CA SER A 160 -15.42 11.18 -15.47
C SER A 160 -15.45 10.49 -16.84
N ALA A 161 -14.42 9.68 -17.16
CA ALA A 161 -14.38 8.85 -18.36
C ALA A 161 -14.97 7.45 -18.13
N VAL A 162 -15.01 6.97 -16.89
CA VAL A 162 -15.62 5.69 -16.50
C VAL A 162 -17.14 5.83 -16.33
N GLU A 163 -17.63 6.95 -15.80
CA GLU A 163 -19.09 7.24 -15.68
C GLU A 163 -19.79 7.56 -17.02
N ARG A 164 -19.06 7.61 -18.14
CA ARG A 164 -19.59 7.89 -19.48
C ARG A 164 -19.50 6.70 -20.44
N ARG A 165 -19.52 5.47 -19.93
CA ARG A 165 -19.72 4.25 -20.70
C ARG A 165 -20.82 3.41 -20.10
#